data_AF-A0A3D5Q9X1-F1
#
_entry.id   AF-A0A3D5Q9X1-F1
#
_cell.length_a   1.000
_cell.length_b   1.000
_cell.length_c   1.000
_cell.angle_alpha   90.00
_cell.angle_beta   90.00
_cell.angle_gamma   90.00
#
_symmetry.space_group_name_H-M   'P 1'
#
loop_
_entity.id
_entity.type
_entity.pdbx_description
1 polymer ?
#
loop_
_entity_poly.entity_id
_entity_poly.type
_entity_poly.pdbx_seq_one_letter_code
_entity_poly.pdbx_strand_id
1 'polypeptide(L)'
;MPQTQLPFFPEDIELINNHVGVQKKTGVVYYFNGAMPIFQHPENDYSSFRLFTSQLVVNGNATQMEIVRAFNVSVISVKRWVKKFREKGAEGFFC
;
A
#
# COMPACT_ATOMS: atom_id res chain seq x y z
N MET A 1 21.52 -7.00 -9.43
CA MET A 1 20.65 -6.18 -8.55
C MET A 1 19.21 -6.48 -8.91
N PRO A 2 18.31 -6.83 -7.98
CA PRO A 2 16.90 -7.03 -8.30
C PRO A 2 16.28 -5.69 -8.74
N GLN A 3 15.60 -5.67 -9.89
CA GLN A 3 14.92 -4.49 -10.42
C GLN A 3 13.70 -4.16 -9.55
N THR A 4 13.55 -2.89 -9.14
CA THR A 4 12.41 -2.44 -8.34
C THR A 4 11.15 -2.44 -9.20
N GLN A 5 10.17 -3.27 -8.86
CA GLN A 5 8.83 -3.17 -9.44
C GLN A 5 8.09 -1.98 -8.83
N LEU A 6 7.60 -1.09 -9.69
CA LEU A 6 6.75 0.01 -9.30
C LEU A 6 5.33 -0.52 -9.05
N PRO A 7 4.62 -0.01 -8.03
CA PRO A 7 3.24 -0.39 -7.80
C PRO A 7 2.36 0.08 -8.95
N PHE A 8 1.39 -0.75 -9.32
CA PHE A 8 0.31 -0.36 -10.22
C PHE A 8 -0.86 0.21 -9.41
N PHE A 9 -1.44 1.32 -9.86
CA PHE A 9 -2.61 1.94 -9.23
C PHE A 9 -3.76 2.07 -10.25
N PRO A 10 -4.92 1.44 -10.00
CA PRO A 10 -6.04 1.40 -10.95
C PRO A 10 -6.82 2.72 -10.98
N GLU A 11 -7.36 3.11 -12.13
CA GLU A 11 -8.17 4.34 -12.27
C GLU A 11 -9.62 4.16 -11.78
N ASP A 12 -10.16 2.96 -11.97
CA ASP A 12 -11.40 2.53 -11.34
C ASP A 12 -11.15 2.01 -9.93
N ILE A 13 -12.20 1.91 -9.12
CA ILE A 13 -12.10 1.29 -7.80
C ILE A 13 -11.83 -0.21 -8.00
N GLU A 14 -10.71 -0.68 -7.49
CA GLU A 14 -10.43 -2.11 -7.34
C GLU A 14 -10.37 -2.50 -5.86
N LEU A 15 -10.81 -3.72 -5.58
CA LEU A 15 -10.78 -4.28 -4.24
C LEU A 15 -9.45 -4.99 -4.01
N ILE A 16 -8.70 -4.55 -2.99
CA ILE A 16 -7.55 -5.29 -2.45
C ILE A 16 -8.05 -6.59 -1.81
N ASN A 17 -9.18 -6.49 -1.10
CA ASN A 17 -9.95 -7.60 -0.53
C ASN A 17 -11.42 -7.17 -0.33
N ASN A 18 -12.22 -7.98 0.37
CA ASN A 18 -13.65 -7.71 0.58
C ASN A 18 -13.97 -6.42 1.35
N HIS A 19 -12.98 -5.78 1.97
CA HIS A 19 -13.17 -4.59 2.81
C HIS A 19 -12.43 -3.37 2.28
N VAL A 20 -11.22 -3.57 1.75
CA VAL A 20 -10.33 -2.48 1.36
C VAL A 20 -10.34 -2.30 -0.15
N GLY A 21 -10.70 -1.10 -0.59
CA GLY A 21 -10.61 -0.66 -1.99
C GLY A 21 -9.46 0.32 -2.21
N VAL A 22 -8.99 0.41 -3.46
CA VAL A 22 -8.02 1.39 -3.92
C VAL A 22 -8.48 2.01 -5.24
N GLN A 23 -8.23 3.31 -5.40
CA GLN A 23 -8.50 4.03 -6.64
C GLN A 23 -7.48 5.15 -6.84
N LYS A 24 -6.98 5.31 -8.05
CA LYS A 24 -6.22 6.48 -8.49
C LYS A 24 -7.14 7.46 -9.19
N LYS A 25 -7.16 8.70 -8.73
CA LYS A 25 -7.89 9.81 -9.37
C LYS A 25 -7.00 11.04 -9.42
N THR A 26 -6.78 11.57 -10.63
CA THR A 26 -6.04 12.83 -10.84
C THR A 26 -4.66 12.85 -10.16
N GLY A 27 -3.90 11.77 -10.30
CA GLY A 27 -2.54 11.65 -9.72
C GLY A 27 -2.50 11.40 -8.20
N VAL A 28 -3.65 11.17 -7.56
CA VAL A 28 -3.76 10.82 -6.13
C VAL A 28 -4.33 9.42 -6.01
N VAL A 29 -3.72 8.60 -5.17
CA VAL A 29 -4.19 7.26 -4.82
C VAL A 29 -4.98 7.35 -3.52
N TYR A 30 -6.20 6.85 -3.55
CA TYR A 30 -7.15 6.79 -2.44
C TYR A 30 -7.37 5.35 -2.00
N TYR A 31 -7.48 5.15 -0.69
CA TYR A 31 -7.82 3.87 -0.09
C TYR A 31 -9.12 4.01 0.67
N PHE A 32 -9.95 2.96 0.59
CA PHE A 32 -11.28 2.96 1.17
C PHE A 32 -11.47 1.73 2.07
N ASN A 33 -12.21 1.88 3.17
CA ASN A 33 -12.84 0.76 3.86
C ASN A 33 -14.35 0.86 3.62
N GLY A 34 -14.89 -0.04 2.79
CA GLY A 34 -16.22 0.15 2.20
C GLY A 34 -16.28 1.45 1.41
N ALA A 35 -17.23 2.34 1.76
CA ALA A 35 -17.38 3.65 1.12
C ALA A 35 -16.56 4.78 1.80
N MET A 36 -15.90 4.51 2.93
CA MET A 36 -15.20 5.54 3.70
C MET A 36 -13.75 5.67 3.23
N PRO A 37 -13.28 6.86 2.80
CA PRO A 37 -11.87 7.08 2.51
C PRO A 37 -11.08 7.03 3.83
N ILE A 38 -10.01 6.23 3.85
CA ILE A 38 -9.18 5.99 5.05
C ILE A 38 -7.75 6.52 4.89
N PHE A 39 -7.28 6.71 3.66
CA PHE A 39 -5.96 7.27 3.38
C PHE A 39 -5.86 7.75 1.94
N GLN A 40 -4.94 8.70 1.69
CA GLN A 40 -4.58 9.11 0.34
C GLN A 40 -3.12 9.52 0.26
N HIS A 41 -2.51 9.39 -0.91
CA HIS A 41 -1.18 9.94 -1.19
C HIS A 41 -1.02 10.25 -2.69
N PRO A 42 -0.09 11.15 -3.09
CA PRO A 42 0.29 11.32 -4.49
C PRO A 42 0.80 10.01 -5.09
N GLU A 43 0.53 9.73 -6.37
CA GLU A 43 0.93 8.47 -7.03
C GLU A 43 2.44 8.23 -7.00
N ASN A 44 3.23 9.30 -6.96
CA ASN A 44 4.69 9.25 -6.91
C ASN A 44 5.26 9.20 -5.49
N ASP A 45 4.41 9.30 -4.45
CA ASP A 45 4.83 9.18 -3.05
C ASP A 45 4.87 7.70 -2.63
N TYR A 46 5.94 7.03 -3.05
CA TYR A 46 6.17 5.64 -2.69
C TYR A 46 6.46 5.43 -1.20
N SER A 47 6.87 6.47 -0.46
CA SER A 47 7.09 6.35 0.98
C SER A 47 5.76 6.23 1.71
N SER A 48 4.78 7.08 1.38
CA SER A 48 3.41 6.96 1.90
C SER A 48 2.73 5.67 1.46
N PHE A 49 2.92 5.22 0.21
CA PHE A 49 2.44 3.91 -0.25
C PHE A 49 2.95 2.76 0.64
N ARG A 50 4.28 2.70 0.86
CA ARG A 50 4.90 1.63 1.64
C ARG A 50 4.52 1.70 3.12
N LEU A 51 4.42 2.91 3.67
CA LEU A 51 3.92 3.15 5.02
C LEU A 51 2.52 2.55 5.17
N PHE A 52 1.58 3.02 4.36
CA PHE A 52 0.16 2.73 4.56
C PHE A 52 -0.16 1.26 4.30
N THR A 53 0.39 0.67 3.23
CA THR A 53 0.22 -0.76 2.97
C THR A 53 0.83 -1.64 4.07
N SER A 54 1.95 -1.21 4.69
CA SER A 54 2.50 -1.90 5.85
C SER A 54 1.59 -1.78 7.08
N GLN A 55 0.99 -0.61 7.30
CA GLN A 55 0.03 -0.38 8.37
C GLN A 55 -1.24 -1.22 8.21
N LEU A 56 -1.79 -1.33 6.99
CA LEU A 56 -2.93 -2.20 6.69
C LEU A 56 -2.63 -3.66 7.11
N VAL A 57 -1.42 -4.14 6.82
CA VAL A 57 -1.00 -5.49 7.21
C VAL A 57 -0.85 -5.64 8.72
N VAL A 58 -0.21 -4.68 9.39
CA VAL A 58 0.02 -4.76 10.83
C VAL A 58 -1.29 -4.63 11.62
N ASN A 59 -2.24 -3.84 11.13
CA ASN A 59 -3.56 -3.68 11.73
C ASN A 59 -4.53 -4.84 11.41
N GLY A 60 -4.15 -5.78 10.52
CA GLY A 60 -4.98 -6.91 10.14
C GLY A 60 -6.05 -6.61 9.09
N ASN A 61 -6.01 -5.43 8.44
CA ASN A 61 -6.96 -5.04 7.41
C ASN A 61 -6.67 -5.66 6.03
N ALA A 62 -5.43 -6.10 5.80
CA ALA A 62 -5.02 -6.82 4.60
C ALA A 62 -3.88 -7.80 4.89
N THR A 63 -3.73 -8.84 4.07
CA THR A 63 -2.57 -9.73 4.13
C THR A 63 -1.43 -9.23 3.23
N GLN A 64 -0.19 -9.66 3.50
CA GLN A 64 0.95 -9.33 2.63
C GLN A 64 0.73 -9.80 1.19
N MET A 65 0.07 -10.95 0.99
CA MET A 65 -0.22 -11.49 -0.34
C MET A 65 -1.31 -10.70 -1.08
N GLU A 66 -2.28 -10.13 -0.35
CA GLU A 66 -3.26 -9.21 -0.94
C GLU A 66 -2.57 -7.96 -1.48
N ILE A 67 -1.65 -7.36 -0.71
CA ILE A 67 -0.85 -6.21 -1.17
C ILE A 67 0.00 -6.58 -2.41
N VAL A 68 0.66 -7.74 -2.40
CA VAL A 68 1.46 -8.22 -3.54
C VAL A 68 0.62 -8.32 -4.81
N ARG A 69 -0.57 -8.93 -4.71
CA ARG A 69 -1.47 -9.14 -5.84
C ARG A 69 -2.09 -7.84 -6.34
N ALA A 70 -2.57 -7.00 -5.42
CA ALA A 70 -3.25 -5.76 -5.77
C ALA A 70 -2.33 -4.74 -6.46
N PHE A 71 -1.07 -4.63 -6.00
CA PHE A 71 -0.14 -3.61 -6.51
C PHE A 71 0.93 -4.14 -7.45
N ASN A 72 0.93 -5.45 -7.74
CA ASN A 72 1.95 -6.11 -8.56
C ASN A 72 3.39 -5.81 -8.09
N VAL A 73 3.62 -5.93 -6.78
CA VAL A 73 4.92 -5.70 -6.13
C VAL A 73 5.52 -6.99 -5.59
N SER A 74 6.84 -7.05 -5.46
CA SER A 74 7.49 -8.28 -4.99
C SER A 74 7.16 -8.61 -3.51
N VAL A 75 6.99 -9.90 -3.22
CA VAL A 75 6.79 -10.43 -1.85
C VAL A 75 7.94 -10.01 -0.92
N ILE A 76 9.17 -9.98 -1.43
CA ILE A 76 10.36 -9.59 -0.66
C ILE A 76 10.26 -8.12 -0.24
N SER A 77 9.81 -7.25 -1.14
CA SER A 77 9.60 -5.83 -0.85
C SER A 77 8.57 -5.65 0.26
N VAL A 78 7.40 -6.28 0.14
CA VAL A 78 6.32 -6.19 1.14
C VAL A 78 6.80 -6.68 2.51
N LYS A 79 7.50 -7.82 2.57
CA LYS A 79 8.11 -8.33 3.82
C LYS A 79 9.05 -7.30 4.47
N ARG A 80 9.89 -6.63 3.67
CA ARG A 80 10.83 -5.61 4.17
C ARG A 80 10.10 -4.38 4.69
N TRP A 81 9.07 -3.90 4.00
CA TRP A 81 8.29 -2.74 4.43
C TRP A 81 7.55 -3.02 5.74
N VAL A 82 6.85 -4.17 5.82
CA VAL A 82 6.14 -4.58 7.04
C VAL A 82 7.09 -4.73 8.22
N LYS A 83 8.27 -5.33 8.01
CA LYS A 83 9.31 -5.40 9.04
C LYS A 83 9.75 -4.00 9.49
N LYS A 84 10.04 -3.10 8.53
CA LYS A 84 10.45 -1.71 8.81
C LYS A 84 9.39 -0.96 9.62
N PHE A 85 8.11 -1.12 9.28
CA PHE A 85 7.00 -0.50 10.02
C PHE A 85 6.90 -1.03 11.45
N ARG A 86 7.06 -2.34 11.66
CA ARG A 86 7.05 -2.93 13.02
C ARG A 86 8.20 -2.42 13.89
N GLU A 87 9.37 -2.18 13.30
CA GLU A 87 10.57 -1.74 14.03
C GLU A 87 10.64 -0.23 14.26
N LYS A 88 10.17 0.57 13.30
CA LYS A 88 10.41 2.02 13.26
C LYS A 88 9.15 2.86 13.11
N GLY A 89 7.98 2.23 13.03
CA GLY A 89 6.72 2.92 12.77
C GLY A 89 6.75 3.75 11.49
N ALA A 90 6.09 4.90 11.52
CA ALA A 90 5.99 5.79 10.38
C ALA A 90 7.30 6.48 10.03
N GLU A 91 8.08 6.87 11.04
CA GLU A 91 9.36 7.56 10.88
C GLU A 91 10.29 6.78 9.95
N GLY A 92 10.26 5.44 10.02
CA GLY A 92 11.04 4.58 9.16
C GLY A 92 10.88 4.84 7.65
N PHE A 93 9.82 5.49 7.16
CA PHE A 93 9.61 5.72 5.72
C PHE A 93 9.98 7.12 5.24
N PHE A 94 10.28 8.04 6.15
CA PHE A 94 10.49 9.47 5.84
C PHE A 94 11.80 10.05 6.41
N CYS A 95 12.64 9.21 7.03
CA CYS A 95 14.00 9.57 7.43
C CYS A 95 15.04 9.36 6.32
#